data_AF-A0A085LE89-F1
#
_entry.id   AF-A0A085LE89-F1
#
_cell.length_a   1.000
_cell.length_b   1.000
_cell.length_c   1.000
_cell.angle_alpha   90.00
_cell.angle_beta   90.00
_cell.angle_gamma   90.00
#
_symmetry.space_group_name_H-M   'P 1'
#
loop_
_entity.id
_entity.type
_entity.pdbx_description
1 polymer ?
#
loop_
_entity_poly.entity_id
_entity_poly.type
_entity_poly.pdbx_seq_one_letter_code
_entity_poly.pdbx_strand_id
1 'polypeptide(L)'
;MRSSWHDRDVTTTPVPRPAPLDPLDHGLLDRASGVLLAQAAGDALGVPYEFAQPPGPGHRDEVAVMRGGGLGPYAPGEWSDDTQMSVCVARVTAAHDVLSPVPDAFGATPLDDVAAAFEAWRTGGASDVGTQTAAVLRDAAARRGPAAARLREASKHWP
;
A
#
# COMPACT_ATOMS: atom_id res chain seq x y z
N MET A 1 -51.23 9.00 -1.66
CA MET A 1 -50.20 8.83 -2.72
C MET A 1 -48.96 8.23 -2.08
N ARG A 2 -48.70 6.94 -2.28
CA ARG A 2 -47.44 6.27 -1.88
C ARG A 2 -46.67 5.97 -3.17
N SER A 3 -45.38 6.29 -3.19
CA SER A 3 -44.53 6.29 -4.39
C SER A 3 -43.98 4.88 -4.68
N SER A 4 -44.10 4.41 -5.92
CA SER A 4 -43.81 3.05 -6.39
C SER A 4 -42.36 2.86 -6.87
N TRP A 5 -41.38 3.01 -5.98
CA TRP A 5 -39.94 2.91 -6.32
C TRP A 5 -39.25 1.62 -5.83
N HIS A 6 -39.98 0.54 -5.61
CA HIS A 6 -39.37 -0.74 -5.19
C HIS A 6 -39.98 -1.90 -5.97
N ASP A 7 -39.68 -2.00 -7.27
CA ASP A 7 -39.70 -3.29 -7.95
C ASP A 7 -38.90 -3.24 -9.26
N ARG A 8 -37.59 -3.42 -9.14
CA ARG A 8 -36.76 -3.89 -10.25
C ARG A 8 -35.84 -4.95 -9.68
N ASP A 9 -36.26 -6.20 -9.80
CA ASP A 9 -35.36 -7.35 -9.68
C ASP A 9 -34.24 -7.20 -10.71
N VAL A 10 -33.09 -6.71 -10.25
CA VAL A 10 -31.85 -6.77 -11.02
C VAL A 10 -31.38 -8.21 -10.95
N THR A 11 -31.74 -9.01 -11.95
CA THR A 11 -31.13 -10.30 -12.21
C THR A 11 -29.65 -10.08 -12.52
N THR A 12 -28.81 -10.15 -11.50
CA THR A 12 -27.35 -10.13 -11.67
C THR A 12 -26.95 -11.45 -12.32
N THR A 13 -26.64 -11.41 -13.62
CA THR A 13 -26.02 -12.54 -14.30
C THR A 13 -24.65 -12.77 -13.67
N PRO A 14 -24.30 -13.98 -13.22
CA PRO A 14 -22.96 -14.23 -12.67
C PRO A 14 -21.92 -13.93 -13.75
N VAL A 15 -21.01 -13.00 -13.48
CA VAL A 15 -19.85 -12.77 -14.34
C VAL A 15 -19.03 -14.06 -14.32
N PRO A 16 -18.74 -14.69 -15.47
CA PRO A 16 -17.90 -15.87 -15.52
C PRO A 16 -16.57 -15.57 -14.85
N ARG A 17 -16.09 -16.50 -14.01
CA ARG A 17 -14.75 -16.37 -13.45
C ARG A 17 -13.77 -16.32 -14.62
N PRO A 18 -12.89 -15.30 -14.71
CA PRO A 18 -11.89 -15.26 -15.76
C PRO A 18 -11.08 -16.56 -15.71
N ALA A 19 -10.69 -17.04 -16.90
CA ALA A 19 -9.82 -18.20 -16.99
C ALA A 19 -8.53 -17.94 -16.18
N PRO A 20 -7.92 -18.99 -15.60
CA PRO A 20 -6.64 -18.84 -14.92
C PRO A 20 -5.65 -18.15 -15.85
N LEU A 21 -4.97 -17.12 -15.33
CA LEU A 21 -3.92 -16.44 -16.08
C LEU A 21 -2.80 -17.44 -16.36
N ASP A 22 -2.25 -17.41 -17.58
CA ASP A 22 -1.03 -18.16 -17.87
C ASP A 22 0.12 -17.49 -17.09
N PRO A 23 0.71 -18.17 -16.09
CA PRO A 23 1.81 -17.60 -15.32
C PRO A 23 3.07 -17.36 -16.16
N LEU A 24 3.10 -17.82 -17.41
CA LEU A 24 4.16 -17.57 -18.39
C LEU A 24 3.77 -16.50 -19.43
N ASP A 25 2.63 -15.82 -19.29
CA ASP A 25 2.30 -14.67 -20.13
C ASP A 25 3.28 -13.52 -19.83
N HIS A 26 4.28 -13.39 -20.69
CA HIS A 26 5.29 -12.33 -20.61
C HIS A 26 4.68 -10.93 -20.60
N GLY A 27 3.55 -10.69 -21.29
CA GLY A 27 2.88 -9.40 -21.29
C GLY A 27 2.19 -9.08 -19.96
N LEU A 28 1.64 -10.10 -19.30
CA LEU A 28 1.09 -9.96 -17.95
C LEU A 28 2.22 -9.71 -16.92
N LEU A 29 3.29 -10.51 -16.99
CA LEU A 29 4.44 -10.36 -16.08
C LEU A 29 5.13 -9.00 -16.25
N ASP A 30 5.27 -8.51 -17.48
CA ASP A 30 5.84 -7.18 -17.77
C ASP A 30 4.99 -6.07 -17.16
N ARG A 31 3.66 -6.13 -17.33
CA ARG A 31 2.73 -5.16 -16.71
C ARG A 31 2.77 -5.23 -15.19
N ALA A 32 2.75 -6.43 -14.60
CA ALA A 32 2.80 -6.61 -13.15
C ALA A 32 4.11 -6.08 -12.56
N SER A 33 5.25 -6.35 -13.22
CA SER A 33 6.55 -5.81 -12.83
C SER A 33 6.58 -4.29 -12.97
N GLY A 34 5.98 -3.77 -14.05
CA GLY A 34 5.82 -2.35 -14.30
C GLY A 34 5.03 -1.62 -13.22
N VAL A 35 4.05 -2.25 -12.57
CA VAL A 35 3.30 -1.63 -11.46
C VAL A 35 4.22 -1.25 -10.30
N LEU A 36 5.06 -2.19 -9.84
CA LEU A 36 5.96 -1.93 -8.70
C LEU A 36 7.03 -0.89 -9.05
N LEU A 37 7.60 -0.98 -10.26
CA LEU A 37 8.62 -0.03 -10.73
C LEU A 37 8.05 1.36 -10.96
N ALA A 38 6.89 1.47 -11.60
CA ALA A 38 6.25 2.75 -11.86
C ALA A 38 5.71 3.40 -10.59
N GLN A 39 5.23 2.62 -9.62
CA GLN A 39 4.86 3.11 -8.29
C GLN A 39 6.09 3.73 -7.61
N ALA A 40 7.22 3.01 -7.54
CA ALA A 40 8.44 3.51 -6.91
C ALA A 40 9.02 4.75 -7.62
N ALA A 41 9.01 4.75 -8.95
CA ALA A 41 9.46 5.90 -9.73
C ALA A 41 8.51 7.11 -9.55
N GLY A 42 7.20 6.88 -9.55
CA GLY A 42 6.21 7.94 -9.32
C GLY A 42 6.35 8.58 -7.95
N ASP A 43 6.53 7.77 -6.91
CA ASP A 43 6.80 8.20 -5.54
C ASP A 43 8.09 9.04 -5.48
N ALA A 44 9.23 8.50 -5.91
CA ALA A 44 10.51 9.23 -5.90
C ALA A 44 10.49 10.54 -6.71
N LEU A 45 9.69 10.60 -7.78
CA LEU A 45 9.49 11.83 -8.56
C LEU A 45 8.62 12.84 -7.81
N GLY A 46 7.64 12.36 -7.03
CA GLY A 46 6.70 13.16 -6.25
C GLY A 46 7.29 13.74 -4.97
N VAL A 47 8.19 13.01 -4.28
CA VAL A 47 8.89 13.43 -3.04
C VAL A 47 9.28 14.92 -3.01
N PRO A 48 10.05 15.45 -4.00
CA PRO A 48 10.48 16.84 -3.99
C PRO A 48 9.37 17.90 -4.14
N TYR A 49 8.14 17.48 -4.43
CA TYR A 49 7.01 18.36 -4.74
C TYR A 49 5.84 18.21 -3.75
N GLU A 50 5.98 17.36 -2.73
CA GLU A 50 4.98 17.22 -1.68
C GLU A 50 4.78 18.56 -0.95
N PHE A 51 3.54 19.06 -0.92
CA PHE A 51 3.17 20.39 -0.41
C PHE A 51 3.88 21.59 -1.06
N ALA A 52 4.58 21.38 -2.17
CA ALA A 52 5.19 22.43 -2.98
C ALA A 52 4.43 22.61 -4.30
N GLN A 53 4.78 23.65 -5.06
CA GLN A 53 4.26 23.79 -6.43
C GLN A 53 4.99 22.79 -7.34
N PRO A 54 4.29 21.84 -7.98
CA PRO A 54 4.89 20.99 -9.00
C PRO A 54 5.15 21.81 -10.28
N PRO A 55 6.06 21.36 -11.16
CA PRO A 55 6.23 21.94 -12.48
C PRO A 55 4.88 21.91 -13.22
N GLY A 56 4.46 23.04 -13.78
CA GLY A 56 3.08 23.17 -14.26
C GLY A 56 2.83 24.40 -15.13
N PRO A 57 1.57 24.66 -15.54
CA PRO A 57 1.22 25.73 -16.46
C PRO A 57 1.61 27.11 -15.90
N GLY A 58 2.75 27.64 -16.34
CA GLY A 58 3.40 28.85 -15.78
C GLY A 58 4.92 28.71 -15.70
N HIS A 59 5.41 27.46 -15.61
CA HIS A 59 6.81 27.06 -15.54
C HIS A 59 7.11 26.02 -16.64
N ARG A 60 6.78 26.37 -17.89
CA ARG A 60 6.80 25.43 -19.04
C ARG A 60 8.17 24.84 -19.35
N ASP A 61 9.23 25.46 -18.83
CA ASP A 61 10.61 25.01 -19.01
C ASP A 61 11.13 24.16 -17.84
N GLU A 62 10.33 23.95 -16.79
CA GLU A 62 10.71 23.14 -15.64
C GLU A 62 10.31 21.67 -15.85
N VAL A 63 11.33 20.81 -15.95
CA VAL A 63 11.17 19.35 -16.01
C VAL A 63 11.09 18.82 -14.57
N ALA A 64 10.16 17.88 -14.31
CA ALA A 64 10.12 17.19 -13.04
C ALA A 64 11.36 16.28 -12.87
N VAL A 65 12.06 16.39 -11.75
CA VAL A 65 13.30 15.64 -11.48
C VAL A 65 13.23 15.02 -10.09
N MET A 66 13.65 13.76 -9.98
CA MET A 66 13.81 13.01 -8.73
C MET A 66 15.00 13.54 -7.91
N ARG A 67 14.92 14.78 -7.44
CA ARG A 67 16.02 15.45 -6.72
C ARG A 67 16.11 15.13 -5.23
N GLY A 68 15.17 14.34 -4.69
CA GLY A 68 15.07 14.08 -3.25
C GLY A 68 14.61 15.32 -2.45
N GLY A 69 14.88 15.35 -1.14
CA GLY A 69 14.38 16.38 -0.24
C GLY A 69 12.90 16.18 0.10
N GLY A 70 12.09 17.24 0.05
CA GLY A 70 10.69 17.18 0.48
C GLY A 70 10.54 17.27 2.00
N LEU A 71 9.61 16.52 2.58
CA LEU A 71 9.39 16.48 4.04
C LEU A 71 10.46 15.69 4.80
N GLY A 72 11.17 14.78 4.11
CA GLY A 72 12.20 13.91 4.68
C GLY A 72 13.61 14.19 4.13
N PRO A 73 14.64 13.53 4.69
CA PRO A 73 16.03 13.65 4.25
C PRO A 73 16.34 12.79 3.01
N TYR A 74 15.41 12.68 2.06
CA TYR A 74 15.48 11.77 0.92
C TYR A 74 16.60 12.15 -0.05
N ALA A 75 17.40 11.17 -0.47
CA ALA A 75 18.39 11.33 -1.53
C ALA A 75 17.72 11.46 -2.92
N PRO A 76 18.44 11.96 -3.95
CA PRO A 76 17.94 11.93 -5.32
C PRO A 76 17.57 10.50 -5.76
N GLY A 77 16.33 10.32 -6.23
CA GLY A 77 15.78 9.01 -6.61
C GLY A 77 15.32 8.13 -5.44
N GLU A 78 15.44 8.59 -4.19
CA GLU A 78 14.90 7.89 -3.04
C GLU A 78 13.39 8.06 -2.97
N TRP A 79 12.70 6.96 -2.67
CA TRP A 79 11.26 6.84 -2.54
C TRP A 79 10.82 6.93 -1.07
N SER A 80 9.59 7.37 -0.84
CA SER A 80 9.02 7.65 0.49
C SER A 80 8.39 6.44 1.17
N ASP A 81 7.60 6.69 2.23
CA ASP A 81 6.86 5.66 2.96
C ASP A 81 5.88 4.89 2.07
N ASP A 82 5.35 5.51 1.01
CA ASP A 82 4.49 4.86 0.02
C ASP A 82 5.15 3.61 -0.57
N THR A 83 6.39 3.73 -1.08
CA THR A 83 7.14 2.58 -1.61
C THR A 83 7.69 1.71 -0.49
N GLN A 84 8.18 2.29 0.61
CA GLN A 84 8.76 1.52 1.72
C GLN A 84 7.74 0.52 2.29
N MET A 85 6.51 0.96 2.55
CA MET A 85 5.43 0.09 3.00
C MET A 85 4.96 -0.87 1.91
N SER A 86 4.89 -0.44 0.65
CA SER A 86 4.56 -1.34 -0.47
C SER A 86 5.55 -2.50 -0.59
N VAL A 87 6.85 -2.27 -0.35
CA VAL A 87 7.89 -3.31 -0.30
C VAL A 87 7.67 -4.30 0.85
N CYS A 88 7.21 -3.85 2.02
CA CYS A 88 6.84 -4.75 3.12
C CYS A 88 5.75 -5.74 2.68
N VAL A 89 4.68 -5.25 2.04
CA VAL A 89 3.60 -6.10 1.52
C VAL A 89 4.12 -7.04 0.43
N ALA A 90 4.86 -6.50 -0.54
CA ALA A 90 5.37 -7.26 -1.69
C ALA A 90 6.26 -8.45 -1.27
N ARG A 91 7.15 -8.23 -0.28
CA ARG A 91 8.02 -9.29 0.26
C ARG A 91 7.23 -10.41 0.93
N VAL A 92 6.19 -10.06 1.69
CA VAL A 92 5.32 -11.06 2.33
C VAL A 92 4.53 -11.81 1.26
N THR A 93 3.92 -11.12 0.30
CA THR A 93 3.19 -11.79 -0.81
C THR A 93 4.08 -12.62 -1.72
N ALA A 94 5.38 -12.33 -1.83
CA ALA A 94 6.31 -13.18 -2.57
C ALA A 94 6.67 -14.46 -1.81
N ALA A 95 6.54 -14.45 -0.47
CA ALA A 95 6.79 -15.61 0.39
C ALA A 95 5.52 -16.47 0.62
N HIS A 96 4.34 -15.95 0.30
CA HIS A 96 3.05 -16.58 0.54
C HIS A 96 2.22 -16.65 -0.74
N ASP A 97 1.74 -17.83 -1.14
CA ASP A 97 0.89 -17.99 -2.33
C ASP A 97 -0.41 -17.17 -2.27
N VAL A 98 -0.97 -16.98 -1.06
CA VAL A 98 -2.20 -16.22 -0.80
C VAL A 98 -2.10 -15.52 0.55
N LEU A 99 -2.54 -14.25 0.63
CA LEU A 99 -2.79 -13.57 1.91
C LEU A 99 -4.06 -14.11 2.57
N SER A 100 -3.98 -15.34 3.05
CA SER A 100 -5.10 -16.03 3.69
C SER A 100 -5.38 -15.42 5.07
N PRO A 101 -6.66 -15.16 5.43
CA PRO A 101 -7.02 -14.82 6.80
C PRO A 101 -7.05 -16.05 7.72
N VAL A 102 -6.84 -17.25 7.18
CA VAL A 102 -6.84 -18.51 7.95
C VAL A 102 -5.48 -18.68 8.62
N PRO A 103 -5.42 -18.84 9.95
CA PRO A 103 -4.17 -19.08 10.64
C PRO A 103 -3.51 -20.40 10.25
N ASP A 104 -2.17 -20.43 10.27
CA ASP A 104 -1.38 -21.64 10.17
C ASP A 104 -1.50 -22.52 11.43
N ALA A 105 -0.74 -23.63 11.48
CA ALA A 105 -0.74 -24.54 12.63
C ALA A 105 -0.29 -23.89 13.95
N PHE A 106 0.33 -22.72 13.89
CA PHE A 106 0.82 -21.96 15.04
C PHE A 106 -0.04 -20.74 15.37
N GLY A 107 -1.13 -20.52 14.62
CA GLY A 107 -2.06 -19.42 14.84
C GLY A 107 -1.63 -18.08 14.20
N ALA A 108 -0.63 -18.09 13.31
CA ALA A 108 -0.18 -16.90 12.58
C ALA A 108 -0.80 -16.83 11.18
N THR A 109 -1.00 -15.62 10.67
CA THR A 109 -1.48 -15.37 9.30
C THR A 109 -0.44 -14.59 8.50
N PRO A 110 -0.44 -14.66 7.15
CA PRO A 110 0.35 -13.74 6.31
C PRO A 110 0.08 -12.26 6.62
N LEU A 111 -1.09 -11.91 7.15
CA LEU A 111 -1.38 -10.54 7.60
C LEU A 111 -0.61 -10.17 8.87
N ASP A 112 -0.30 -11.14 9.73
CA ASP A 112 0.58 -10.91 10.89
C ASP A 112 2.00 -10.59 10.43
N ASP A 113 2.48 -11.24 9.36
CA ASP A 113 3.78 -10.95 8.75
C ASP A 113 3.82 -9.54 8.14
N VAL A 114 2.76 -9.12 7.43
CA VAL A 114 2.66 -7.74 6.93
C VAL A 114 2.67 -6.74 8.09
N ALA A 115 1.87 -6.96 9.12
CA ALA A 115 1.80 -6.07 10.27
C ALA A 115 3.15 -6.00 11.02
N ALA A 116 3.82 -7.13 11.23
CA ALA A 116 5.14 -7.18 11.82
C ALA A 116 6.19 -6.47 10.95
N ALA A 117 6.11 -6.60 9.62
CA ALA A 117 6.99 -5.90 8.70
C ALA A 117 6.82 -4.38 8.79
N PHE A 118 5.60 -3.86 8.91
CA PHE A 118 5.36 -2.43 9.14
C PHE A 118 5.90 -1.95 10.49
N GLU A 119 5.75 -2.73 11.56
CA GLU A 119 6.30 -2.39 12.88
C GLU A 119 7.84 -2.35 12.86
N ALA A 120 8.47 -3.33 12.20
CA ALA A 120 9.92 -3.38 12.00
C ALA A 120 10.40 -2.20 11.14
N TRP A 121 9.72 -1.91 10.03
CA TRP A 121 10.02 -0.77 9.17
C TRP A 121 9.95 0.55 9.96
N ARG A 122 8.85 0.81 10.68
CA ARG A 122 8.68 2.04 11.47
C ARG A 122 9.79 2.24 12.49
N THR A 123 10.29 1.16 13.09
CA THR A 123 11.31 1.23 14.16
C THR A 123 12.74 1.26 13.65
N GLY A 124 13.03 0.68 12.48
CA GLY A 124 14.40 0.45 12.01
C GLY A 124 14.72 0.95 10.61
N GLY A 125 13.76 1.49 9.84
CA GLY A 125 14.00 1.84 8.44
C GLY A 125 13.10 2.90 7.81
N ALA A 126 12.18 3.53 8.56
CA ALA A 126 11.35 4.60 8.03
C ALA A 126 12.14 5.91 7.88
N SER A 127 12.17 6.46 6.66
CA SER A 127 12.76 7.78 6.38
C SER A 127 11.83 8.91 6.83
N ASP A 128 10.53 8.75 6.57
CA ASP A 128 9.43 9.55 7.12
C ASP A 128 8.20 8.61 7.27
N VAL A 129 7.17 9.05 7.99
CA VAL A 129 5.89 8.34 8.07
C VAL A 129 4.76 9.30 8.42
N GLY A 130 3.67 9.22 7.65
CA GLY A 130 2.47 10.03 7.90
C GLY A 130 1.95 9.91 9.35
N THR A 131 1.44 11.03 9.89
CA THR A 131 1.03 11.13 11.31
C THR A 131 0.07 10.02 11.74
N GLN A 132 -0.95 9.73 10.92
CA GLN A 132 -1.96 8.71 11.22
C GLN A 132 -1.33 7.31 11.25
N THR A 133 -0.55 6.96 10.23
CA THR A 133 0.17 5.67 10.14
C THR A 133 1.11 5.48 11.33
N ALA A 134 1.90 6.51 11.66
CA ALA A 134 2.81 6.47 12.80
C ALA A 134 2.07 6.24 14.13
N ALA A 135 0.92 6.89 14.30
CA ALA A 135 0.12 6.79 15.51
C ALA A 135 -0.54 5.42 15.66
N VAL A 136 -1.12 4.88 14.58
CA VAL A 136 -1.70 3.54 14.52
C VAL A 136 -0.64 2.47 14.82
N LEU A 137 0.54 2.54 14.19
CA LEU A 137 1.63 1.58 14.43
C LEU A 137 2.17 1.67 15.86
N ARG A 138 2.29 2.87 16.43
CA ARG A 138 2.71 3.07 17.82
C ARG A 138 1.71 2.47 18.80
N ASP A 139 0.43 2.71 18.58
CA ASP A 139 -0.65 2.20 19.41
C ASP A 139 -0.80 0.67 19.27
N ALA A 140 -0.63 0.12 18.07
CA ALA A 140 -0.58 -1.33 17.86
C ALA A 140 0.56 -1.98 18.66
N ALA A 141 1.78 -1.41 18.63
CA ALA A 141 2.96 -1.91 19.32
C ALA A 141 2.80 -2.00 20.86
N ALA A 142 1.89 -1.22 21.45
CA ALA A 142 1.60 -1.26 22.88
C ALA A 142 0.60 -2.36 23.28
N ARG A 143 -0.07 -3.00 22.32
CA ARG A 143 -1.08 -4.05 22.56
C ARG A 143 -0.47 -5.44 22.64
N ARG A 144 -1.24 -6.39 23.18
CA ARG A 144 -0.91 -7.82 23.20
C ARG A 144 -1.72 -8.57 22.13
N GLY A 145 -1.17 -9.68 21.64
CA GLY A 145 -1.82 -10.56 20.65
C GLY A 145 -1.19 -10.51 19.26
N PRO A 146 -1.79 -11.21 18.28
CA PRO A 146 -1.29 -11.27 16.90
C PRO A 146 -1.14 -9.89 16.27
N ALA A 147 -0.09 -9.68 15.48
CA ALA A 147 0.27 -8.35 14.95
C ALA A 147 -0.85 -7.74 14.10
N ALA A 148 -1.50 -8.53 13.24
CA ALA A 148 -2.62 -8.07 12.42
C ALA A 148 -3.83 -7.66 13.28
N ALA A 149 -4.11 -8.43 14.34
CA ALA A 149 -5.21 -8.12 15.26
C ALA A 149 -4.94 -6.83 16.04
N ARG A 150 -3.71 -6.63 16.52
CA ARG A 150 -3.29 -5.40 17.20
C ARG A 150 -3.42 -4.18 16.28
N LEU A 151 -2.95 -4.30 15.04
CA LEU A 151 -3.01 -3.21 14.06
C LEU A 151 -4.44 -2.86 13.68
N ARG A 152 -5.29 -3.87 13.45
CA ARG A 152 -6.72 -3.67 13.16
C ARG A 152 -7.47 -3.02 14.32
N GLU A 153 -7.11 -3.35 15.55
CA GLU A 153 -7.73 -2.71 16.72
C GLU A 153 -7.24 -1.27 16.91
N ALA A 154 -5.96 -1.01 16.63
CA ALA A 154 -5.39 0.33 16.63
C ALA A 154 -6.10 1.25 15.65
N SER A 155 -6.32 0.77 14.41
CA SER A 155 -6.91 1.59 13.35
C SER A 155 -8.35 2.02 13.61
N LYS A 156 -9.08 1.37 14.52
CA LYS A 156 -10.46 1.75 14.87
C LYS A 156 -10.55 3.03 15.72
N HIS A 157 -9.48 3.39 16.40
CA HIS A 157 -9.46 4.46 17.39
C HIS A 157 -8.90 5.78 16.84
N TRP A 158 -8.53 5.82 15.56
CA TRP A 158 -8.02 7.00 14.89
C TRP A 158 -9.05 7.53 13.89
N PRO A 159 -9.50 8.80 14.03
CA PRO A 159 -10.41 9.43 13.09
C PRO A 159 -9.76 9.65 11.71
#